data_AF-A0A4P5TLT1-F1
#
_entry.id   AF-A0A4P5TLT1-F1
#
_cell.length_a   1.000
_cell.length_b   1.000
_cell.length_c   1.000
_cell.angle_alpha   90.00
_cell.angle_beta   90.00
_cell.angle_gamma   90.00
#
_symmetry.space_group_name_H-M   'P 1'
#
loop_
_entity.id
_entity.type
_entity.pdbx_description
1 polymer ?
#
loop_
_entity_poly.entity_id
_entity_poly.type
_entity_poly.pdbx_seq_one_letter_code
_entity_poly.pdbx_strand_id
1 'polypeptide(L)'
;MFDTCDFEVPQNFERYTINYPSFLYSYGYNIPSENIYQYQKRKYSELFKGVDISTGKIYQSLQALGLLDNTMLIFTTDNSNLIGEHGLFSKLHPYDECMHLPLLIRYPPWYLPGTIMNSNFLLNIDITPTILDVAGITDSFGMEGTSARQFANGTKWRKAFLYEQYADSNESPFTVKTFRDEFFQYNQYFCYDTTEELFDMITDPLQKTNLVHHSKYLDTLTDYRIKLDSLRSLEGDTVFIPLTPCYLLNPSFPLTGSVFNNQLLIEPDFFIYPNPVNNFLTIFCNQSNSYFEIKDILGRTLSHFTMTRYDSGKKIIDVSGLCNGNYFIEGSSIKPYRIKKFIVVK
;
A
#
# COMPACT_ATOMS: atom_id res chain seq x y z
N MET A 1 -22.98 -12.34 -26.54
CA MET A 1 -23.44 -10.94 -26.33
C MET A 1 -22.28 -9.96 -26.41
N PHE A 2 -21.10 -10.32 -25.88
CA PHE A 2 -19.88 -9.52 -26.00
C PHE A 2 -18.91 -10.04 -27.07
N ASP A 3 -19.30 -11.05 -27.85
CA ASP A 3 -18.43 -11.73 -28.83
C ASP A 3 -17.95 -10.81 -29.95
N THR A 4 -18.71 -9.75 -30.24
CA THR A 4 -18.38 -8.71 -31.23
C THR A 4 -17.84 -7.42 -30.59
N CYS A 5 -17.66 -7.39 -29.26
CA CYS A 5 -17.09 -6.24 -28.58
C CYS A 5 -15.57 -6.30 -28.67
N ASP A 6 -14.98 -5.19 -29.09
CA ASP A 6 -13.54 -4.95 -29.04
C ASP A 6 -13.29 -3.98 -27.88
N PHE A 7 -12.60 -4.47 -26.85
CA PHE A 7 -12.32 -3.71 -25.63
C PHE A 7 -11.06 -2.88 -25.82
N GLU A 8 -11.10 -1.59 -25.52
CA GLU A 8 -9.88 -0.79 -25.58
C GLU A 8 -8.87 -1.29 -24.54
N VAL A 9 -7.67 -1.61 -25.01
CA VAL A 9 -6.54 -1.99 -24.14
C VAL A 9 -6.16 -0.77 -23.29
N PRO A 10 -5.92 -0.93 -21.97
CA PRO A 10 -5.62 0.18 -21.10
C PRO A 10 -4.28 0.84 -21.48
N GLN A 11 -4.16 2.16 -21.25
CA GLN A 11 -2.96 2.92 -21.67
C GLN A 11 -1.68 2.53 -20.90
N ASN A 12 -1.81 1.83 -19.79
CA ASN A 12 -0.73 1.27 -18.98
C ASN A 12 -0.61 -0.25 -19.15
N PHE A 13 -1.05 -0.84 -20.27
CA PHE A 13 -0.97 -2.29 -20.53
C PHE A 13 0.46 -2.86 -20.69
N GLU A 14 1.45 -1.98 -20.84
CA GLU A 14 2.85 -2.38 -20.99
C GLU A 14 3.46 -2.74 -19.64
N ARG A 15 4.38 -3.71 -19.63
CA ARG A 15 5.23 -3.92 -18.47
C ARG A 15 6.14 -2.72 -18.28
N TYR A 16 6.32 -2.33 -17.04
CA TYR A 16 7.29 -1.32 -16.68
C TYR A 16 8.70 -1.69 -17.11
N THR A 17 9.47 -0.68 -17.52
CA THR A 17 10.76 -0.89 -18.16
C THR A 17 11.96 -0.33 -17.38
N ILE A 18 11.79 0.25 -16.18
CA ILE A 18 12.90 0.65 -15.27
C ILE A 18 12.41 0.99 -13.86
N ASN A 19 13.19 0.64 -12.83
CA ASN A 19 12.99 1.04 -11.43
C ASN A 19 11.76 0.42 -10.77
N TYR A 20 11.46 -0.85 -11.03
CA TYR A 20 10.36 -1.54 -10.35
C TYR A 20 10.88 -2.78 -9.62
N PRO A 21 10.14 -3.26 -8.59
CA PRO A 21 10.52 -4.46 -7.87
C PRO A 21 10.72 -5.66 -8.78
N SER A 22 11.81 -6.40 -8.56
CA SER A 22 12.22 -7.54 -9.38
C SER A 22 11.17 -8.65 -9.49
N PHE A 23 10.34 -8.83 -8.45
CA PHE A 23 9.30 -9.85 -8.43
C PHE A 23 8.22 -9.63 -9.48
N LEU A 24 8.00 -8.38 -9.92
CA LEU A 24 7.07 -8.08 -11.03
C LEU A 24 7.54 -8.71 -12.36
N TYR A 25 8.84 -9.05 -12.45
CA TYR A 25 9.44 -9.64 -13.64
C TYR A 25 9.73 -11.14 -13.50
N SER A 26 9.94 -11.64 -12.27
CA SER A 26 10.40 -13.02 -12.03
C SER A 26 9.27 -14.05 -11.86
N TYR A 27 8.06 -13.64 -11.48
CA TYR A 27 6.95 -14.57 -11.16
C TYR A 27 6.15 -15.08 -12.36
N GLY A 28 6.75 -15.12 -13.56
CA GLY A 28 6.10 -15.75 -14.72
C GLY A 28 4.82 -15.06 -15.22
N TYR A 29 4.58 -13.80 -14.81
CA TYR A 29 3.47 -12.96 -15.27
C TYR A 29 3.63 -12.59 -16.75
N ASN A 30 3.59 -13.54 -17.68
CA ASN A 30 3.70 -13.27 -19.12
C ASN A 30 2.79 -12.11 -19.51
N ILE A 31 3.35 -11.12 -20.23
CA ILE A 31 2.56 -9.98 -20.71
C ILE A 31 1.38 -10.57 -21.49
N PRO A 32 0.13 -10.25 -21.12
CA PRO A 32 -0.99 -10.67 -21.92
C PRO A 32 -0.80 -10.22 -23.35
N SER A 33 -1.00 -11.13 -24.30
CA SER A 33 -1.33 -10.66 -25.64
C SER A 33 -2.66 -9.92 -25.57
N GLU A 34 -2.84 -8.95 -26.45
CA GLU A 34 -4.13 -8.28 -26.63
C GLU A 34 -5.27 -9.29 -26.83
N ASN A 35 -5.03 -10.41 -27.52
CA ASN A 35 -6.00 -11.49 -27.64
C ASN A 35 -6.44 -12.09 -26.30
N ILE A 36 -5.51 -12.27 -25.36
CA ILE A 36 -5.82 -12.74 -23.99
C ILE A 36 -6.61 -11.65 -23.24
N TYR A 37 -6.21 -10.38 -23.37
CA TYR A 37 -6.96 -9.26 -22.81
C TYR A 37 -8.43 -9.24 -23.27
N GLN A 38 -8.63 -9.27 -24.59
CA GLN A 38 -9.96 -9.30 -25.20
C GLN A 38 -10.80 -10.48 -24.70
N TYR A 39 -10.20 -11.67 -24.63
CA TYR A 39 -10.87 -12.86 -24.12
C TYR A 39 -11.30 -12.69 -22.65
N GLN A 40 -10.39 -12.23 -21.79
CA GLN A 40 -10.68 -12.03 -20.36
C GLN A 40 -11.75 -10.95 -20.16
N LYS A 41 -11.65 -9.80 -20.83
CA LYS A 41 -12.65 -8.73 -20.73
C LYS A 41 -14.04 -9.18 -21.19
N ARG A 42 -14.12 -10.00 -22.25
CA ARG A 42 -15.38 -10.66 -22.63
C ARG A 42 -15.95 -11.51 -21.50
N LYS A 43 -15.13 -12.40 -20.92
CA LYS A 43 -15.57 -13.28 -19.82
C LYS A 43 -15.98 -12.51 -18.56
N TYR A 44 -15.22 -11.50 -18.16
CA TYR A 44 -15.60 -10.63 -17.05
C TYR A 44 -16.92 -9.90 -17.32
N SER A 45 -17.11 -9.37 -18.53
CA SER A 45 -18.35 -8.67 -18.90
C SER A 45 -19.56 -9.60 -18.89
N GLU A 46 -19.41 -10.85 -19.35
CA GLU A 46 -20.44 -11.89 -19.25
C GLU A 46 -20.82 -12.19 -17.79
N LEU A 47 -19.83 -12.34 -16.92
CA LEU A 47 -20.04 -12.59 -15.48
C LEU A 47 -20.72 -11.40 -14.80
N PHE A 48 -20.24 -10.18 -15.04
CA PHE A 48 -20.84 -8.97 -14.49
C PHE A 48 -22.29 -8.80 -14.97
N LYS A 49 -22.61 -9.18 -16.20
CA LYS A 49 -24.00 -9.15 -16.67
C LYS A 49 -24.91 -10.08 -15.86
N GLY A 50 -24.41 -11.26 -15.49
CA GLY A 50 -25.12 -12.18 -14.60
C GLY A 50 -25.38 -11.59 -13.21
N VAL A 51 -24.37 -10.92 -12.64
CA VAL A 51 -24.47 -10.22 -11.34
C VAL A 51 -25.47 -9.06 -11.41
N ASP A 52 -25.41 -8.25 -12.46
CA ASP A 52 -26.34 -7.13 -12.73
C ASP A 52 -27.80 -7.60 -12.78
N ILE A 53 -28.08 -8.65 -13.58
CA ILE A 53 -29.43 -9.24 -13.68
C ILE A 53 -29.91 -9.76 -12.32
N SER A 54 -29.03 -10.44 -11.57
CA SER A 54 -29.38 -11.02 -10.27
C SER A 54 -29.64 -9.94 -9.21
N THR A 55 -28.83 -8.89 -9.20
CA THR A 55 -29.02 -7.71 -8.33
C THR A 55 -30.32 -6.99 -8.67
N GLY A 56 -30.65 -6.85 -9.96
CA GLY A 56 -31.92 -6.30 -10.41
C GLY A 56 -33.14 -7.06 -9.90
N LYS A 57 -33.07 -8.41 -9.81
CA LYS A 57 -34.15 -9.23 -9.23
C LYS A 57 -34.34 -8.98 -7.73
N ILE A 58 -33.26 -8.84 -6.97
CA ILE A 58 -33.32 -8.50 -5.54
C ILE A 58 -33.99 -7.13 -5.38
N TYR A 59 -33.54 -6.13 -6.15
CA TYR A 59 -34.10 -4.78 -6.14
C TYR A 59 -35.61 -4.78 -6.45
N GLN A 60 -36.01 -5.44 -7.54
CA GLN A 60 -37.42 -5.54 -7.94
C GLN A 60 -38.27 -6.25 -6.89
N SER A 61 -37.73 -7.27 -6.22
CA SER A 61 -38.43 -7.99 -5.16
C SER A 61 -38.68 -7.09 -3.95
N LEU A 62 -37.66 -6.34 -3.50
CA LEU A 62 -37.81 -5.37 -2.42
C LEU A 62 -38.82 -4.27 -2.77
N GLN A 63 -38.84 -3.83 -4.04
CA GLN A 63 -39.80 -2.86 -4.52
C GLN A 63 -41.23 -3.41 -4.49
N ALA A 64 -41.45 -4.62 -5.01
CA ALA A 64 -42.76 -5.28 -5.04
C ALA A 64 -43.31 -5.54 -3.63
N LEU A 65 -42.44 -5.78 -2.66
CA LEU A 65 -42.80 -5.94 -1.24
C LEU A 65 -43.01 -4.60 -0.49
N GLY A 66 -42.74 -3.46 -1.13
CA GLY A 66 -42.82 -2.14 -0.48
C GLY A 66 -41.74 -1.90 0.58
N LEU A 67 -40.66 -2.70 0.59
CA LEU A 67 -39.58 -2.63 1.58
C LEU A 67 -38.40 -1.77 1.14
N LEU A 68 -38.36 -1.41 -0.15
CA LEU A 68 -37.19 -0.83 -0.78
C LEU A 68 -36.74 0.50 -0.12
N ASP A 69 -37.67 1.40 0.22
CA ASP A 69 -37.30 2.71 0.78
C ASP A 69 -36.83 2.65 2.25
N ASN A 70 -37.17 1.56 2.95
CA ASN A 70 -36.74 1.29 4.32
C ASN A 70 -35.57 0.30 4.41
N THR A 71 -34.93 -0.01 3.27
CA THR A 71 -33.80 -0.94 3.20
C THR A 71 -32.59 -0.20 2.64
N MET A 72 -31.47 -0.18 3.39
CA MET A 72 -30.19 0.26 2.82
C MET A 72 -29.64 -0.83 1.91
N LEU A 73 -29.32 -0.48 0.67
CA LEU A 73 -28.59 -1.34 -0.25
C LEU A 73 -27.16 -0.82 -0.40
N ILE A 74 -26.18 -1.68 -0.14
CA ILE A 74 -24.76 -1.42 -0.35
C ILE A 74 -24.29 -2.42 -1.40
N PHE A 75 -23.82 -1.93 -2.54
CA PHE A 75 -23.20 -2.75 -3.58
C PHE A 75 -21.72 -2.38 -3.68
N THR A 76 -20.86 -3.37 -3.50
CA THR A 76 -19.39 -3.23 -3.53
C THR A 76 -18.74 -4.58 -3.84
N THR A 77 -17.41 -4.57 -3.97
CA THR A 77 -16.55 -5.77 -4.02
C THR A 77 -15.54 -5.73 -2.87
N ASP A 78 -14.86 -6.85 -2.61
CA ASP A 78 -13.79 -6.96 -1.60
C ASP A 78 -12.43 -6.48 -2.13
N ASN A 79 -12.16 -6.74 -3.42
CA ASN A 79 -10.99 -6.28 -4.17
C ASN A 79 -11.34 -6.18 -5.66
N SER A 80 -10.41 -5.60 -6.43
CA SER A 80 -10.43 -5.58 -7.89
C SER A 80 -9.26 -6.41 -8.44
N ASN A 81 -9.16 -6.55 -9.76
CA ASN A 81 -8.18 -7.39 -10.42
C ASN A 81 -7.54 -6.66 -11.60
N LEU A 82 -6.21 -6.78 -11.72
CA LEU A 82 -5.49 -6.39 -12.93
C LEU A 82 -5.82 -7.38 -14.04
N ILE A 83 -6.18 -6.83 -15.19
CA ILE A 83 -6.46 -7.57 -16.41
C ILE A 83 -5.51 -7.03 -17.49
N GLY A 84 -4.21 -7.09 -17.21
CA GLY A 84 -3.16 -6.67 -18.13
C GLY A 84 -2.66 -5.25 -17.95
N GLU A 85 -3.33 -4.41 -17.16
CA GLU A 85 -2.72 -3.17 -16.66
C GLU A 85 -1.38 -3.49 -16.00
N HIS A 86 -0.40 -2.63 -16.23
CA HIS A 86 1.00 -2.77 -15.80
C HIS A 86 1.71 -4.02 -16.36
N GLY A 87 1.12 -4.66 -17.37
CA GLY A 87 1.55 -5.96 -17.88
C GLY A 87 1.38 -7.10 -16.87
N LEU A 88 0.44 -6.96 -15.93
CA LEU A 88 0.20 -7.87 -14.81
C LEU A 88 -1.22 -8.49 -14.85
N PHE A 89 -1.35 -9.65 -14.21
CA PHE A 89 -2.64 -10.24 -13.83
C PHE A 89 -2.59 -10.66 -12.38
N SER A 90 -3.31 -9.96 -11.51
CA SER A 90 -3.39 -10.27 -10.08
C SER A 90 -4.27 -9.22 -9.40
N LYS A 91 -4.69 -9.52 -8.18
CA LYS A 91 -5.39 -8.60 -7.27
C LYS A 91 -4.52 -8.12 -6.10
N LEU A 92 -3.25 -8.52 -6.07
CA LEU A 92 -2.37 -8.42 -4.89
C LEU A 92 -1.37 -7.27 -4.98
N HIS A 93 -1.60 -6.29 -5.86
CA HIS A 93 -0.69 -5.16 -6.08
C HIS A 93 -1.29 -3.87 -5.54
N PRO A 94 -0.47 -2.92 -5.09
CA PRO A 94 -0.94 -1.66 -4.54
C PRO A 94 -1.27 -0.65 -5.65
N TYR A 95 -1.86 -1.05 -6.78
CA TYR A 95 -2.24 -0.12 -7.85
C TYR A 95 -3.73 0.23 -7.74
N ASP A 96 -4.14 1.42 -8.20
CA ASP A 96 -5.53 1.87 -8.11
C ASP A 96 -6.47 0.88 -8.83
N GLU A 97 -6.02 0.14 -9.85
CA GLU A 97 -6.81 -0.92 -10.48
C GLU A 97 -7.14 -2.11 -9.56
N CYS A 98 -6.35 -2.35 -8.51
CA CYS A 98 -6.63 -3.34 -7.47
C CYS A 98 -7.39 -2.74 -6.28
N MET A 99 -7.11 -1.47 -5.95
CA MET A 99 -7.55 -0.81 -4.71
C MET A 99 -8.82 0.02 -4.86
N HIS A 100 -9.09 0.58 -6.04
CA HIS A 100 -10.24 1.45 -6.28
C HIS A 100 -11.47 0.61 -6.66
N LEU A 101 -12.40 0.51 -5.72
CA LEU A 101 -13.55 -0.38 -5.82
C LEU A 101 -14.83 0.40 -6.14
N PRO A 102 -15.77 -0.19 -6.90
CA PRO A 102 -17.12 0.36 -7.01
C PRO A 102 -17.81 0.32 -5.64
N LEU A 103 -18.39 1.44 -5.21
CA LEU A 103 -19.27 1.50 -4.06
C LEU A 103 -20.53 2.30 -4.40
N LEU A 104 -21.68 1.63 -4.34
CA LEU A 104 -22.98 2.25 -4.52
C LEU A 104 -23.81 2.03 -3.26
N ILE A 105 -24.26 3.12 -2.65
CA ILE A 105 -25.13 3.07 -1.47
C ILE A 105 -26.45 3.74 -1.81
N ARG A 106 -27.54 2.98 -1.69
CA ARG A 106 -28.90 3.50 -1.79
C ARG A 106 -29.58 3.45 -0.44
N TYR A 107 -29.88 4.63 0.09
CA TYR A 107 -30.74 4.77 1.25
C TYR A 107 -31.41 6.16 1.24
N PRO A 108 -32.65 6.28 0.73
CA PRO A 108 -33.33 7.56 0.54
C PRO A 108 -33.38 8.47 1.77
N PRO A 109 -33.50 7.95 3.02
CA PRO A 109 -33.48 8.81 4.21
C PRO A 109 -32.19 9.60 4.40
N TRP A 110 -31.06 9.15 3.84
CA TRP A 110 -29.75 9.79 4.02
C TRP A 110 -29.18 10.41 2.75
N TYR A 111 -29.45 9.81 1.60
CA TYR A 111 -28.77 10.16 0.35
C TYR A 111 -29.78 10.57 -0.72
N LEU A 112 -29.50 11.70 -1.37
CA LEU A 112 -30.25 12.13 -2.54
C LEU A 112 -29.88 11.24 -3.75
N PRO A 113 -30.85 10.81 -4.57
CA PRO A 113 -30.58 10.06 -5.79
C PRO A 113 -29.58 10.79 -6.70
N GLY A 114 -28.61 10.05 -7.25
CA GLY A 114 -27.60 10.61 -8.16
C GLY A 114 -26.48 11.41 -7.50
N THR A 115 -26.41 11.46 -6.16
CA THR A 115 -25.28 12.09 -5.46
C THR A 115 -24.00 11.32 -5.78
N ILE A 116 -22.96 12.04 -6.22
CA ILE A 116 -21.63 11.48 -6.46
C ILE A 116 -20.65 12.12 -5.48
N MET A 117 -19.92 11.29 -4.73
CA MET A 117 -18.87 11.74 -3.82
C MET A 117 -17.51 11.60 -4.50
N ASN A 118 -16.94 12.72 -4.97
CA ASN A 118 -15.74 12.70 -5.81
C ASN A 118 -14.44 13.05 -5.08
N SER A 119 -14.50 13.59 -3.87
CA SER A 119 -13.35 14.28 -3.27
C SER A 119 -12.94 13.71 -1.91
N ASN A 120 -13.22 12.43 -1.63
CA ASN A 120 -12.96 11.88 -0.31
C ASN A 120 -12.67 10.38 -0.41
N PHE A 121 -11.68 9.90 0.34
CA PHE A 121 -11.40 8.47 0.38
C PHE A 121 -12.39 7.80 1.32
N LEU A 122 -13.18 6.88 0.78
CA LEU A 122 -14.00 5.95 1.55
C LEU A 122 -13.39 4.57 1.42
N LEU A 123 -13.20 3.90 2.55
CA LEU A 123 -12.48 2.63 2.63
C LEU A 123 -13.45 1.49 2.97
N ASN A 124 -13.07 0.26 2.67
CA ASN A 124 -13.84 -0.93 3.06
C ASN A 124 -14.13 -0.98 4.59
N ILE A 125 -13.23 -0.46 5.43
CA ILE A 125 -13.43 -0.36 6.90
C ILE A 125 -14.59 0.55 7.30
N ASP A 126 -15.06 1.45 6.41
CA ASP A 126 -16.18 2.37 6.67
C ASP A 126 -17.56 1.71 6.50
N ILE A 127 -17.62 0.53 5.87
CA ILE A 127 -18.88 -0.16 5.57
C ILE A 127 -19.57 -0.60 6.87
N THR A 128 -18.85 -1.24 7.79
CA THR A 128 -19.42 -1.74 9.04
C THR A 128 -19.95 -0.61 9.93
N PRO A 129 -19.21 0.47 10.20
CA PRO A 129 -19.75 1.65 10.90
C PRO A 129 -20.96 2.27 10.21
N THR A 130 -21.03 2.24 8.87
CA THR A 130 -22.21 2.72 8.13
C THR A 130 -23.45 1.86 8.43
N ILE A 131 -23.30 0.54 8.44
CA ILE A 131 -24.41 -0.39 8.76
C ILE A 131 -24.89 -0.18 10.20
N LEU A 132 -23.98 0.01 11.16
CA LEU A 132 -24.32 0.30 12.55
C LEU A 132 -25.09 1.61 12.71
N ASP A 133 -24.65 2.67 12.04
CA ASP A 133 -25.34 3.98 12.05
C ASP A 133 -26.77 3.86 11.51
N VAL A 134 -26.99 3.08 10.45
CA VAL A 134 -28.35 2.83 9.91
C VAL A 134 -29.21 2.07 10.91
N ALA A 135 -28.63 1.12 11.62
CA ALA A 135 -29.30 0.36 12.67
C ALA A 135 -29.55 1.18 13.96
N GLY A 136 -29.08 2.43 14.02
CA GLY A 136 -29.21 3.29 15.20
C GLY A 136 -28.23 2.93 16.32
N ILE A 137 -27.17 2.19 16.02
CA ILE A 137 -26.13 1.79 16.97
C ILE A 137 -25.01 2.83 16.92
N THR A 138 -24.81 3.55 18.02
CA THR A 138 -23.84 4.66 18.10
C THR A 138 -22.44 4.24 18.54
N ASP A 139 -22.28 3.03 19.08
CA ASP A 139 -20.97 2.51 19.48
C ASP A 139 -20.21 2.01 18.25
N SER A 140 -18.97 2.47 18.09
CA SER A 140 -18.09 2.01 17.01
C SER A 140 -17.31 0.73 17.37
N PHE A 141 -17.40 0.25 18.62
CA PHE A 141 -16.67 -0.94 19.11
C PHE A 141 -15.16 -0.88 18.85
N GLY A 142 -14.58 0.32 18.83
CA GLY A 142 -13.16 0.52 18.54
C GLY A 142 -12.77 0.33 17.07
N MET A 143 -13.73 0.27 16.14
CA MET A 143 -13.44 0.26 14.71
C MET A 143 -12.76 1.56 14.26
N GLU A 144 -11.79 1.44 13.37
CA GLU A 144 -11.02 2.56 12.79
C GLU A 144 -11.83 3.33 11.72
N GLY A 145 -12.79 2.64 11.09
CA GLY A 145 -13.67 3.22 10.07
C GLY A 145 -14.64 4.26 10.61
N THR A 146 -15.29 4.98 9.70
CA THR A 146 -16.32 5.99 10.02
C THR A 146 -17.52 5.77 9.10
N SER A 147 -18.74 6.03 9.58
CA SER A 147 -19.95 5.92 8.76
C SER A 147 -19.86 6.80 7.50
N ALA A 148 -20.15 6.22 6.34
CA ALA A 148 -20.23 6.87 5.02
C ALA A 148 -21.13 8.11 5.03
N ARG A 149 -22.14 8.15 5.91
CA ARG A 149 -23.05 9.27 6.08
C ARG A 149 -22.32 10.57 6.41
N GLN A 150 -21.26 10.48 7.24
CA GLN A 150 -20.46 11.64 7.64
C GLN A 150 -19.60 12.18 6.49
N PHE A 151 -19.23 11.33 5.54
CA PHE A 151 -18.53 11.76 4.33
C PHE A 151 -19.51 12.44 3.37
N ALA A 152 -20.70 11.85 3.17
CA ALA A 152 -21.72 12.37 2.28
C ALA A 152 -22.29 13.74 2.70
N ASN A 153 -22.40 14.00 4.00
CA ASN A 153 -22.87 15.30 4.53
C ASN A 153 -21.72 16.33 4.70
N GLY A 154 -20.48 15.97 4.36
CA GLY A 154 -19.31 16.84 4.45
C GLY A 154 -18.78 17.08 5.87
N THR A 155 -19.22 16.31 6.87
CA THR A 155 -18.73 16.46 8.26
C THR A 155 -17.44 15.70 8.54
N LYS A 156 -17.05 14.75 7.67
CA LYS A 156 -15.80 14.00 7.75
C LYS A 156 -15.03 14.07 6.43
N TRP A 157 -13.71 14.21 6.54
CA TRP A 157 -12.79 14.17 5.41
C TRP A 157 -11.57 13.32 5.73
N ARG A 158 -11.27 12.34 4.87
CA ARG A 158 -10.09 11.50 4.93
C ARG A 158 -9.11 11.96 3.87
N LYS A 159 -7.95 12.46 4.31
CA LYS A 159 -6.91 13.00 3.41
C LYS A 159 -5.96 11.93 2.88
N ALA A 160 -5.82 10.83 3.60
CA ALA A 160 -4.91 9.75 3.26
C ALA A 160 -5.40 8.43 3.87
N PHE A 161 -4.87 7.33 3.37
CA PHE A 161 -5.10 6.00 3.93
C PHE A 161 -3.85 5.11 3.82
N LEU A 162 -3.84 4.07 4.66
CA LEU A 162 -2.87 2.99 4.63
C LEU A 162 -3.50 1.83 3.86
N TYR A 163 -2.80 1.33 2.86
CA TYR A 163 -3.10 0.04 2.24
C TYR A 163 -2.03 -0.96 2.62
N GLU A 164 -2.45 -2.19 2.91
CA GLU A 164 -1.57 -3.27 3.33
C GLU A 164 -1.88 -4.54 2.55
N GLN A 165 -0.82 -5.19 2.09
CA GLN A 165 -0.89 -6.53 1.53
C GLN A 165 0.26 -7.33 2.12
N TYR A 166 -0.02 -8.51 2.67
CA TYR A 166 0.98 -9.36 3.29
C TYR A 166 1.40 -10.49 2.36
N ALA A 167 2.65 -10.92 2.52
CA ALA A 167 3.14 -12.13 1.88
C ALA A 167 2.40 -13.35 2.44
N ASP A 168 2.06 -14.28 1.56
CA ASP A 168 1.49 -15.58 1.91
C ASP A 168 2.20 -16.64 1.06
N SER A 169 2.52 -17.79 1.67
CA SER A 169 3.25 -18.89 1.05
C SER A 169 2.62 -19.43 -0.22
N ASN A 170 1.34 -19.15 -0.47
CA ASN A 170 0.58 -19.71 -1.59
C ASN A 170 0.32 -18.73 -2.74
N GLU A 171 0.18 -17.42 -2.47
CA GLU A 171 -0.40 -16.48 -3.45
C GLU A 171 0.37 -15.16 -3.60
N SER A 172 0.96 -14.62 -2.53
CA SER A 172 1.61 -13.30 -2.53
C SER A 172 3.09 -13.42 -2.14
N PRO A 173 4.03 -13.18 -3.06
CA PRO A 173 5.45 -13.33 -2.74
C PRO A 173 6.03 -12.13 -1.99
N PHE A 174 5.24 -11.09 -1.71
CA PHE A 174 5.71 -9.87 -1.08
C PHE A 174 4.69 -9.32 -0.08
N THR A 175 5.22 -8.57 0.88
CA THR A 175 4.44 -7.67 1.72
C THR A 175 4.69 -6.25 1.24
N VAL A 176 3.63 -5.46 1.12
CA VAL A 176 3.70 -4.04 0.78
C VAL A 176 2.84 -3.23 1.72
N LYS A 177 3.34 -2.06 2.09
CA LYS A 177 2.60 -1.03 2.80
C LYS A 177 2.60 0.22 1.94
N THR A 178 1.44 0.83 1.80
CA THR A 178 1.23 1.95 0.88
C THR A 178 0.59 3.12 1.61
N PHE A 179 1.20 4.29 1.47
CA PHE A 179 0.59 5.55 1.85
C PHE A 179 0.00 6.19 0.59
N ARG A 180 -1.30 6.45 0.58
CA ARG A 180 -2.00 7.12 -0.51
C ARG A 180 -2.70 8.36 0.02
N ASP A 181 -2.37 9.52 -0.52
CA ASP A 181 -3.16 10.75 -0.41
C ASP A 181 -3.55 11.26 -1.78
N GLU A 182 -4.28 12.37 -1.89
CA GLU A 182 -4.77 12.90 -3.18
C GLU A 182 -3.64 13.19 -4.19
N PHE A 183 -2.42 13.45 -3.73
CA PHE A 183 -1.33 13.94 -4.57
C PHE A 183 -0.37 12.84 -5.00
N PHE A 184 0.00 11.94 -4.10
CA PHE A 184 0.94 10.87 -4.40
C PHE A 184 0.53 9.55 -3.78
N GLN A 185 1.06 8.50 -4.38
CA GLN A 185 1.07 7.17 -3.82
C GLN A 185 2.52 6.74 -3.59
N TYR A 186 2.81 6.26 -2.39
CA TYR A 186 4.11 5.73 -2.03
C TYR A 186 3.98 4.30 -1.53
N ASN A 187 4.65 3.36 -2.20
CA ASN A 187 4.66 1.94 -1.87
C ASN A 187 6.02 1.57 -1.29
N GLN A 188 6.03 0.85 -0.17
CA GLN A 188 7.22 0.25 0.40
C GLN A 188 7.04 -1.26 0.48
N TYR A 189 7.91 -1.98 -0.23
CA TYR A 189 7.94 -3.43 -0.25
C TYR A 189 8.92 -3.95 0.80
N PHE A 190 8.42 -4.82 1.67
CA PHE A 190 9.16 -5.42 2.77
C PHE A 190 9.69 -6.77 2.35
N CYS A 191 10.92 -6.77 1.89
CA CYS A 191 11.66 -7.91 1.37
C CYS A 191 13.13 -7.75 1.81
N TYR A 192 14.03 -8.69 1.49
CA TYR A 192 15.43 -8.65 1.98
C TYR A 192 16.14 -7.33 1.65
N ASP A 193 15.91 -6.79 0.45
CA ASP A 193 16.30 -5.42 0.09
C ASP A 193 15.06 -4.55 -0.13
N THR A 194 14.76 -3.68 0.84
CA THR A 194 13.60 -2.77 0.76
C THR A 194 13.56 -2.07 -0.58
N THR A 195 12.44 -2.24 -1.28
CA THR A 195 12.17 -1.66 -2.59
C THR A 195 10.99 -0.70 -2.48
N GLU A 196 11.00 0.37 -3.27
CA GLU A 196 10.06 1.47 -3.14
C GLU A 196 9.52 1.92 -4.50
N GLU A 197 8.29 2.44 -4.49
CA GLU A 197 7.70 3.14 -5.62
C GLU A 197 7.06 4.45 -5.17
N LEU A 198 7.15 5.48 -6.01
CA LEU A 198 6.50 6.77 -5.81
C LEU A 198 5.84 7.22 -7.11
N PHE A 199 4.53 7.46 -7.05
CA PHE A 199 3.73 7.92 -8.18
C PHE A 199 3.08 9.28 -7.88
N ASP A 200 3.16 10.20 -8.83
CA ASP A 200 2.44 11.48 -8.81
C ASP A 200 1.04 11.25 -9.34
N MET A 201 0.04 11.21 -8.47
CA MET A 201 -1.32 10.81 -8.80
C MET A 201 -2.12 11.91 -9.51
N ILE A 202 -1.56 13.12 -9.61
CA ILE A 202 -2.16 14.23 -10.35
C ILE A 202 -1.74 14.18 -11.82
N THR A 203 -0.44 13.98 -12.06
CA THR A 203 0.12 14.00 -13.43
C THR A 203 0.25 12.62 -14.05
N ASP A 204 0.29 11.57 -13.24
CA ASP A 204 0.37 10.16 -13.63
C ASP A 204 -0.62 9.29 -12.84
N PRO A 205 -1.94 9.52 -13.02
CA PRO A 205 -2.98 8.75 -12.33
C PRO A 205 -3.01 7.27 -12.72
N LEU A 206 -2.36 6.90 -13.84
CA LEU A 206 -2.20 5.51 -14.29
C LEU A 206 -0.91 4.87 -13.76
N GLN A 207 -0.17 5.54 -12.88
CA GLN A 207 0.98 5.01 -12.14
C GLN A 207 2.09 4.46 -13.04
N LYS A 208 2.27 5.05 -14.23
CA LYS A 208 3.17 4.55 -15.27
C LYS A 208 4.66 4.78 -14.98
N THR A 209 4.98 5.75 -14.12
CA THR A 209 6.34 6.24 -13.93
C THR A 209 6.73 6.23 -12.44
N ASN A 210 7.60 5.30 -12.06
CA ASN A 210 8.17 5.31 -10.72
C ASN A 210 9.21 6.43 -10.56
N LEU A 211 8.95 7.36 -9.63
CA LEU A 211 9.73 8.57 -9.37
C LEU A 211 10.85 8.41 -8.33
N VAL A 212 11.07 7.22 -7.76
CA VAL A 212 12.04 7.02 -6.65
C VAL A 212 13.48 7.42 -6.94
N HIS A 213 13.89 7.43 -8.22
CA HIS A 213 15.22 7.90 -8.65
C HIS A 213 15.19 9.23 -9.39
N HIS A 214 14.02 9.87 -9.49
CA HIS A 214 13.88 11.15 -10.16
C HIS A 214 14.36 12.28 -9.22
N SER A 215 15.48 12.92 -9.55
CA SER A 215 16.16 13.90 -8.69
C SER A 215 15.26 15.04 -8.16
N LYS A 216 14.30 15.49 -8.98
CA LYS A 216 13.30 16.51 -8.59
C LYS A 216 12.38 16.09 -7.42
N TYR A 217 12.18 14.79 -7.20
CA TYR A 217 11.22 14.26 -6.22
C TYR A 217 11.90 13.69 -4.96
N LEU A 218 13.19 13.94 -4.75
CA LEU A 218 13.92 13.38 -3.59
C LEU A 218 13.37 13.85 -2.24
N ASP A 219 13.00 15.13 -2.14
CA ASP A 219 12.39 15.68 -0.93
C ASP A 219 11.00 15.08 -0.72
N THR A 220 10.17 15.04 -1.77
CA THR A 220 8.86 14.37 -1.76
C THR A 220 8.97 12.91 -1.32
N LEU A 221 9.89 12.14 -1.88
CA LEU A 221 10.12 10.75 -1.50
C LEU A 221 10.48 10.63 -0.01
N THR A 222 11.33 11.52 0.49
CA THR A 222 11.69 11.56 1.91
C THR A 222 10.48 11.84 2.79
N ASP A 223 9.64 12.80 2.40
CA ASP A 223 8.41 13.14 3.13
C ASP A 223 7.42 11.97 3.14
N TYR A 224 7.24 11.27 2.01
CA TYR A 224 6.29 10.15 1.93
C TYR A 224 6.76 8.91 2.67
N ARG A 225 8.07 8.67 2.78
CA ARG A 225 8.64 7.68 3.72
C ARG A 225 8.22 7.98 5.16
N ILE A 226 8.38 9.22 5.61
CA ILE A 226 7.99 9.65 6.96
C ILE A 226 6.47 9.52 7.15
N LYS A 227 5.68 9.94 6.17
CA LYS A 227 4.21 9.84 6.22
C LYS A 227 3.75 8.39 6.36
N LEU A 228 4.33 7.45 5.61
CA LEU A 228 4.02 6.03 5.73
C LEU A 228 4.35 5.52 7.13
N ASP A 229 5.58 5.76 7.60
CA ASP A 229 6.01 5.36 8.94
C ASP A 229 5.12 5.97 10.04
N SER A 230 4.60 7.18 9.80
CA SER A 230 3.68 7.88 10.70
C SER A 230 2.36 7.17 10.82
N LEU A 231 1.77 6.90 9.67
CA LEU A 231 0.46 6.30 9.60
C LEU A 231 0.50 4.87 10.15
N ARG A 232 1.52 4.08 9.78
CA ARG A 232 1.71 2.73 10.33
C ARG A 232 1.84 2.74 11.85
N SER A 233 2.58 3.70 12.42
CA SER A 233 2.71 3.83 13.87
C SER A 233 1.40 4.18 14.56
N LEU A 234 0.59 5.06 13.92
CA LEU A 234 -0.73 5.46 14.42
C LEU A 234 -1.70 4.28 14.46
N GLU A 235 -1.72 3.46 13.39
CA GLU A 235 -2.58 2.28 13.27
C GLU A 235 -2.03 1.05 14.04
N GLY A 236 -0.90 1.19 14.74
CA GLY A 236 -0.31 0.10 15.51
C GLY A 236 0.31 -1.03 14.67
N ASP A 237 0.62 -0.78 13.40
CA ASP A 237 1.31 -1.73 12.51
C ASP A 237 2.78 -1.93 12.94
N THR A 238 2.95 -2.88 13.86
CA THR A 238 4.23 -3.26 14.47
C THR A 238 4.75 -4.62 13.98
N VAL A 239 4.11 -5.20 12.96
CA VAL A 239 4.26 -6.61 12.58
C VAL A 239 5.61 -6.88 11.92
N PHE A 240 6.25 -7.96 12.35
CA PHE A 240 7.45 -8.53 11.73
C PHE A 240 7.07 -9.25 10.44
N ILE A 241 7.72 -8.89 9.35
CA ILE A 241 7.37 -9.37 8.01
C ILE A 241 8.39 -10.43 7.58
N PRO A 242 7.97 -11.64 7.20
CA PRO A 242 8.88 -12.59 6.56
C PRO A 242 9.38 -12.01 5.24
N LEU A 243 10.70 -11.86 5.13
CA LEU A 243 11.34 -11.21 4.00
C LEU A 243 11.55 -12.21 2.86
N THR A 244 11.15 -11.85 1.65
CA THR A 244 11.49 -12.54 0.40
C THR A 244 12.60 -11.80 -0.34
N PRO A 245 13.38 -12.42 -1.23
CA PRO A 245 14.36 -11.67 -2.03
C PRO A 245 13.65 -10.79 -3.06
N CYS A 246 13.89 -9.48 -3.00
CA CYS A 246 13.50 -8.55 -4.05
C CYS A 246 14.46 -7.37 -4.11
N TYR A 247 14.57 -6.73 -5.28
CA TYR A 247 15.43 -5.56 -5.51
C TYR A 247 14.85 -4.70 -6.62
N LEU A 248 15.22 -3.41 -6.67
CA LEU A 248 14.89 -2.54 -7.81
C LEU A 248 15.65 -3.00 -9.06
N LEU A 249 14.92 -3.41 -10.09
CA LEU A 249 15.49 -3.84 -11.37
C LEU A 249 15.38 -2.77 -12.46
N ASN A 250 16.42 -2.70 -13.30
CA ASN A 250 16.41 -2.02 -14.59
C ASN A 250 16.40 -3.08 -15.70
N PRO A 251 15.28 -3.32 -16.40
CA PRO A 251 15.17 -4.34 -17.44
C PRO A 251 15.94 -4.03 -18.73
N SER A 252 16.65 -2.89 -18.83
CA SER A 252 17.73 -2.74 -19.84
C SER A 252 18.96 -3.60 -19.53
N PHE A 253 19.05 -4.16 -18.32
CA PHE A 253 20.02 -5.19 -17.96
C PHE A 253 19.31 -6.54 -17.87
N PRO A 254 19.26 -7.33 -18.95
CA PRO A 254 18.95 -8.74 -18.80
C PRO A 254 20.01 -9.35 -17.89
N LEU A 255 19.57 -10.02 -16.81
CA LEU A 255 20.45 -10.87 -16.02
C LEU A 255 20.83 -12.08 -16.89
N THR A 256 21.78 -11.89 -17.80
CA THR A 256 22.39 -12.98 -18.55
C THR A 256 23.31 -13.74 -17.62
N GLY A 257 22.84 -14.91 -17.17
CA GLY A 257 23.67 -15.93 -16.55
C GLY A 257 23.77 -15.86 -15.03
N SER A 258 23.34 -16.95 -14.38
CA SER A 258 23.93 -17.47 -13.14
C SER A 258 24.13 -16.54 -11.93
N VAL A 259 23.38 -15.43 -11.77
CA VAL A 259 23.43 -14.62 -10.53
C VAL A 259 22.56 -15.20 -9.40
N PHE A 260 21.94 -16.37 -9.60
CA PHE A 260 21.42 -17.17 -8.47
C PHE A 260 22.52 -17.92 -7.69
N ASN A 261 23.78 -17.88 -8.13
CA ASN A 261 24.88 -18.52 -7.42
C ASN A 261 25.77 -17.49 -6.71
N ASN A 262 25.65 -17.44 -5.38
CA ASN A 262 26.69 -17.00 -4.46
C ASN A 262 27.24 -15.57 -4.61
N GLN A 263 26.44 -14.59 -5.03
CA GLN A 263 26.72 -13.22 -4.60
C GLN A 263 26.21 -13.05 -3.17
N LEU A 264 27.10 -13.40 -2.23
CA LEU A 264 27.12 -12.99 -0.82
C LEU A 264 25.78 -12.47 -0.30
N LEU A 265 25.02 -13.35 0.36
CA LEU A 265 24.05 -12.99 1.38
C LEU A 265 24.77 -12.12 2.43
N ILE A 266 24.90 -10.82 2.17
CA ILE A 266 25.12 -9.86 3.22
C ILE A 266 23.71 -9.49 3.65
N GLU A 267 23.16 -10.27 4.60
CA GLU A 267 21.97 -9.80 5.31
C GLU A 267 22.21 -8.33 5.70
N PRO A 268 21.25 -7.41 5.50
CA PRO A 268 21.37 -6.10 6.11
C PRO A 268 21.50 -6.29 7.63
N ASP A 269 22.70 -6.08 8.14
CA ASP A 269 23.08 -6.41 9.51
C ASP A 269 22.23 -5.68 10.57
N PHE A 270 21.59 -4.56 10.23
CA PHE A 270 20.54 -3.94 11.05
C PHE A 270 19.55 -3.05 10.26
N PHE A 271 18.34 -2.90 10.80
CA PHE A 271 17.27 -2.03 10.32
C PHE A 271 16.85 -1.05 11.42
N ILE A 272 16.30 0.09 11.01
CA ILE A 272 15.65 1.04 11.93
C ILE A 272 14.20 1.22 11.48
N TYR A 273 13.27 1.21 12.44
CA TYR A 273 11.82 1.29 12.20
C TYR A 273 11.10 1.85 13.44
N PRO A 274 10.04 2.65 13.31
CA PRO A 274 9.75 3.57 12.22
C PRO A 274 10.76 4.73 12.19
N ASN A 275 10.93 5.39 11.05
CA ASN A 275 11.60 6.70 10.98
C ASN A 275 10.77 7.70 11.82
N PRO A 276 11.23 8.17 12.98
CA PRO A 276 10.39 8.20 14.17
C PRO A 276 9.29 9.26 14.11
N VAL A 277 8.07 8.79 14.35
CA VAL A 277 6.82 9.59 14.43
C VAL A 277 6.30 9.61 15.87
N ASN A 278 6.87 8.74 16.70
CA ASN A 278 6.82 8.77 18.13
C ASN A 278 8.23 9.09 18.65
N ASN A 279 8.34 9.51 19.91
CA ASN A 279 9.62 9.78 20.58
C ASN A 279 10.54 8.54 20.69
N PHE A 280 10.29 7.48 19.94
CA PHE A 280 11.00 6.21 20.02
C PHE A 280 11.39 5.72 18.63
N LEU A 281 12.54 5.06 18.57
CA LEU A 281 13.05 4.40 17.39
C LEU A 281 13.31 2.92 17.72
N THR A 282 12.79 2.00 16.91
CA THR A 282 13.14 0.58 17.04
C THR A 282 14.30 0.24 16.11
N ILE A 283 15.23 -0.56 16.61
CA ILE A 283 16.41 -1.00 15.90
C ILE A 283 16.43 -2.52 15.95
N PHE A 284 16.47 -3.13 14.78
CA PHE A 284 16.58 -4.57 14.61
C PHE A 284 18.00 -4.90 14.18
N CYS A 285 18.69 -5.81 14.86
CA CYS A 285 20.03 -6.25 14.48
C CYS A 285 20.21 -7.71 14.84
N ASN A 286 20.60 -8.53 13.87
CA ASN A 286 20.83 -9.96 14.07
C ASN A 286 22.16 -10.25 14.78
N GLN A 287 23.04 -9.25 14.89
CA GLN A 287 24.33 -9.37 15.57
C GLN A 287 24.23 -8.97 17.05
N SER A 288 24.61 -9.88 17.93
CA SER A 288 24.70 -9.61 19.37
C SER A 288 25.98 -8.85 19.73
N ASN A 289 25.90 -7.98 20.74
CA ASN A 289 26.97 -7.07 21.18
C ASN A 289 27.35 -5.98 20.18
N SER A 290 26.40 -5.59 19.32
CA SER A 290 26.61 -4.51 18.35
C SER A 290 26.52 -3.14 19.02
N TYR A 291 27.50 -2.27 18.73
CA TYR A 291 27.54 -0.90 19.21
C TYR A 291 26.99 0.05 18.16
N PHE A 292 26.15 0.98 18.60
CA PHE A 292 25.49 1.95 17.76
C PHE A 292 25.62 3.37 18.31
N GLU A 293 25.75 4.32 17.40
CA GLU A 293 25.80 5.74 17.69
C GLU A 293 24.67 6.47 16.94
N ILE A 294 23.95 7.34 17.64
CA ILE A 294 23.09 8.34 17.01
C ILE A 294 23.94 9.58 16.75
N LYS A 295 23.99 10.04 15.51
CA LYS A 295 24.78 11.18 15.05
C LYS A 295 23.90 12.25 14.44
N ASP A 296 24.31 13.50 14.56
CA ASP A 296 23.71 14.60 13.80
C ASP A 296 24.26 14.69 12.37
N ILE A 297 23.79 15.69 11.62
CA ILE A 297 24.22 15.94 10.24
C ILE A 297 25.70 16.31 10.08
N LEU A 298 26.38 16.69 11.17
CA LEU A 298 27.80 16.99 11.20
C LEU A 298 28.63 15.79 11.65
N GLY A 299 28.00 14.62 11.87
CA GLY A 299 28.65 13.40 12.33
C GLY A 299 28.99 13.40 13.82
N ARG A 300 28.45 14.33 14.61
CA ARG A 300 28.67 14.39 16.06
C ARG A 300 27.78 13.37 16.75
N THR A 301 28.35 12.52 17.59
CA THR A 301 27.61 11.55 18.41
C THR A 301 26.77 12.28 19.47
N LEU A 302 25.46 12.09 19.40
CA LEU A 302 24.47 12.64 20.33
C LEU A 302 24.12 11.64 21.44
N SER A 303 24.04 10.36 21.08
CA SER A 303 23.86 9.26 22.03
C SER A 303 24.44 7.97 21.46
N HIS A 304 24.57 6.96 22.31
CA HIS A 304 25.02 5.64 21.90
C HIS A 304 24.33 4.56 22.71
N PHE A 305 24.28 3.34 22.17
CA PHE A 305 23.74 2.18 22.86
C PHE A 305 24.35 0.90 22.30
N THR A 306 24.25 -0.17 23.07
CA THR A 306 24.71 -1.51 22.67
C THR A 306 23.51 -2.43 22.58
N MET A 307 23.39 -3.20 21.50
CA MET A 307 22.49 -4.34 21.44
C MET A 307 23.15 -5.54 22.11
N THR A 308 22.47 -6.09 23.10
CA THR A 308 22.90 -7.26 23.87
C THR A 308 22.15 -8.50 23.41
N ARG A 309 22.63 -9.68 23.82
CA ARG A 309 21.92 -10.95 23.60
C ARG A 309 20.50 -11.00 24.19
N TYR A 310 20.21 -10.13 25.17
CA TYR A 310 18.90 -10.07 25.83
C TYR A 310 17.87 -9.23 25.07
N ASP A 311 18.31 -8.46 24.08
CA ASP A 311 17.43 -7.65 23.25
C ASP A 311 16.72 -8.50 22.17
N SER A 312 17.01 -9.81 22.07
CA SER A 312 16.36 -10.75 21.12
C SER A 312 16.30 -10.21 19.67
N GLY A 313 17.34 -9.50 19.24
CA GLY A 313 17.40 -8.91 17.90
C GLY A 313 16.65 -7.60 17.72
N LYS A 314 16.06 -7.02 18.78
CA LYS A 314 15.25 -5.79 18.73
C LYS A 314 15.50 -4.89 19.94
N LYS A 315 15.77 -3.59 19.72
CA LYS A 315 15.92 -2.60 20.79
C LYS A 315 15.14 -1.33 20.50
N ILE A 316 14.44 -0.79 21.50
CA ILE A 316 13.71 0.48 21.40
C ILE A 316 14.57 1.57 22.06
N ILE A 317 14.77 2.68 21.34
CA ILE A 317 15.58 3.82 21.75
C ILE A 317 14.68 5.04 21.89
N ASP A 318 14.71 5.68 23.06
CA ASP A 318 14.04 6.96 23.29
C ASP A 318 14.85 8.09 22.62
N VAL A 319 14.20 8.79 21.70
CA VAL A 319 14.69 9.95 20.96
C VAL A 319 13.92 11.23 21.30
N SER A 320 13.12 11.24 22.37
CA SER A 320 12.41 12.43 22.88
C SER A 320 13.34 13.61 23.17
N GLY A 321 14.62 13.36 23.46
CA GLY A 321 15.63 14.40 23.69
C GLY A 321 16.08 15.14 22.42
N LEU A 322 15.79 14.61 21.22
CA LEU A 322 16.25 15.19 19.96
C LEU A 322 15.31 16.30 19.47
N CYS A 323 15.87 17.35 18.84
CA CYS A 323 15.08 18.40 18.19
C CYS A 323 14.58 17.94 16.82
N ASN A 324 13.63 18.66 16.22
CA ASN A 324 13.19 18.38 14.86
C ASN A 324 14.37 18.49 13.88
N GLY A 325 14.64 17.45 13.08
CA GLY A 325 15.81 17.42 12.22
C GLY A 325 16.21 16.04 11.70
N ASN A 326 17.26 16.00 10.87
CA ASN A 326 17.83 14.79 10.31
C ASN A 326 18.95 14.25 11.22
N TYR A 327 18.95 12.94 11.43
CA TYR A 327 19.91 12.22 12.25
C TYR A 327 20.33 10.92 11.55
N PHE A 328 21.41 10.33 12.05
CA PHE A 328 21.98 9.09 11.53
C PHE A 328 22.20 8.09 12.65
N ILE A 329 22.03 6.81 12.36
CA ILE A 329 22.51 5.71 13.21
C ILE A 329 23.61 4.98 12.50
N GLU A 330 24.74 4.86 13.17
CA GLU A 330 25.92 4.14 12.70
C GLU A 330 26.16 2.93 13.58
N GLY A 331 26.26 1.74 12.97
CA GLY A 331 26.66 0.51 13.65
C GLY A 331 28.18 0.32 13.56
N SER A 332 28.92 0.76 14.58
CA SER A 332 30.39 0.84 14.54
C SER A 332 31.08 -0.54 14.62
N SER A 333 30.37 -1.57 15.08
CA SER A 333 30.87 -2.95 15.15
C SER A 333 30.38 -3.82 13.99
N ILE A 334 29.59 -3.27 13.08
CA ILE A 334 28.95 -3.98 11.98
C ILE A 334 29.78 -3.77 10.71
N LYS A 335 30.22 -4.86 10.06
CA LYS A 335 31.07 -4.79 8.86
C LYS A 335 30.32 -5.35 7.63
N PRO A 336 30.27 -4.59 6.51
CA PRO A 336 30.83 -3.25 6.33
C PRO A 336 30.07 -2.20 7.16
N TYR A 337 30.77 -1.13 7.57
CA TYR A 337 30.15 -0.02 8.33
C TYR A 337 28.89 0.47 7.60
N ARG A 338 27.75 0.46 8.29
CA ARG A 338 26.47 0.90 7.73
C ARG A 338 25.88 2.03 8.54
N ILE A 339 25.41 3.05 7.82
CA ILE A 339 24.75 4.24 8.36
C ILE A 339 23.31 4.25 7.84
N LYS A 340 22.35 4.51 8.73
CA LYS A 340 20.93 4.66 8.40
C LYS A 340 20.45 6.06 8.81
N LYS A 341 19.72 6.75 7.94
CA LYS A 341 19.15 8.08 8.20
C LYS A 341 17.79 7.93 8.89
N PHE A 342 17.53 8.77 9.89
CA PHE A 342 16.19 8.98 10.44
C PHE A 342 15.91 10.48 10.69
N ILE A 343 14.66 10.85 10.90
CA ILE A 343 14.15 12.21 10.98
C ILE A 343 13.25 12.28 12.20
N VAL A 344 13.54 13.21 13.09
CA VAL A 344 12.67 13.51 14.23
C VAL A 344 11.77 14.66 13.82
N VAL A 345 10.45 14.46 13.95
CA VAL A 345 9.44 15.50 13.76
C VAL A 345 8.49 15.44 14.95
N LYS A 346 8.60 16.41 15.85
CA LYS A 346 7.69 16.64 16.99
C LYS A 346 6.57 17.59 16.65
#